data_AF-A0A8H3CQI2-F1
#
_entry.id   AF-A0A8H3CQI2-F1
#
_cell.length_a   1.000
_cell.length_b   1.000
_cell.length_c   1.000
_cell.angle_alpha   90.00
_cell.angle_beta   90.00
_cell.angle_gamma   90.00
#
_symmetry.space_group_name_H-M   'P 1'
#
loop_
_entity.id
_entity.type
_entity.pdbx_description
1 polymer ?
#
loop_
_entity_poly.entity_id
_entity_poly.type
_entity_poly.pdbx_seq_one_letter_code
_entity_poly.pdbx_strand_id
1 'polypeptide(L)'
;MSHLPAPYTLNAKAPTEFDRFTPVNYVKVDNDLASALGVTTDNPLSQSMIAVTIRDSIQSLGTIVHPEGGLISYRGCIVSTQNLTDTHVAIAAHIVEKCDGYAKDAEITIFIYIMSRQVDYYVVDHKARTIVWADGQAPESFEGATRAKHEHEYWIHMENFPGPRFSTPEDLCLLKDVLSSNANDALTSEGSTSPMSVPQIQAHLTFLESFSGASGIHQTYAVARLWSLILQSRVINKYGTPEARLDRFISITENPPAFAGAYAPIARLMFKCPHAHLGRCSKAWADRIAYTEEWRKFKSTNEQEWKRTIALSCVLVIATLLANKQRSCLFKIPSHTALLTALGSTASAYCLLDESQNLGGHAADASTYFQEREEILYGVQKLAIINAVPQALLFWSFLFFLLSVFFL
;
A
#
# COMPACT_ATOMS: atom_id res chain seq x y z
N MET A 1 -23.99 6.59 -18.63
CA MET A 1 -24.16 5.28 -19.29
C MET A 1 -24.18 5.50 -20.79
N SER A 2 -23.02 5.35 -21.43
CA SER A 2 -22.92 5.40 -22.89
C SER A 2 -23.35 4.03 -23.45
N HIS A 3 -24.52 3.97 -24.07
CA HIS A 3 -25.06 2.70 -24.58
C HIS A 3 -24.28 2.23 -25.81
N LEU A 4 -23.79 0.98 -25.79
CA LEU A 4 -23.53 0.19 -27.00
C LEU A 4 -24.88 -0.26 -27.57
N PRO A 5 -24.98 -0.67 -28.85
CA PRO A 5 -26.18 -1.34 -29.33
C PRO A 5 -26.53 -2.50 -28.38
N ALA A 6 -27.80 -2.57 -27.97
CA ALA A 6 -28.26 -3.50 -26.95
C ALA A 6 -27.82 -4.94 -27.30
N PRO A 7 -27.19 -5.69 -26.38
CA PRO A 7 -27.41 -5.62 -24.92
C PRO A 7 -26.20 -5.27 -24.02
N TYR A 8 -25.15 -4.56 -24.50
CA TYR A 8 -23.92 -4.35 -23.72
C TYR A 8 -23.83 -2.98 -23.01
N THR A 9 -23.29 -2.97 -21.78
CA THR A 9 -23.03 -1.76 -20.98
C THR A 9 -21.54 -1.55 -20.79
N LEU A 10 -21.05 -0.37 -21.20
CA LEU A 10 -19.69 0.07 -20.90
C LEU A 10 -19.57 0.44 -19.42
N ASN A 11 -18.55 -0.11 -18.75
CA ASN A 11 -18.21 0.19 -17.38
C ASN A 11 -16.77 0.71 -17.32
N ALA A 12 -16.63 1.99 -16.99
CA ALA A 12 -15.33 2.63 -16.86
C ALA A 12 -14.62 2.10 -15.61
N LYS A 13 -13.36 1.72 -15.76
CA LYS A 13 -12.52 1.21 -14.68
C LYS A 13 -11.21 1.97 -14.59
N ALA A 14 -10.62 2.04 -13.39
CA ALA A 14 -9.21 2.36 -13.24
C ALA A 14 -8.34 1.10 -13.41
N PRO A 15 -7.10 1.22 -13.91
CA PRO A 15 -6.15 0.11 -13.94
C PRO A 15 -5.98 -0.63 -12.60
N THR A 16 -6.02 0.09 -11.47
CA THR A 16 -5.94 -0.49 -10.10
C THR A 16 -7.19 -1.28 -9.71
N GLU A 17 -8.34 -1.02 -10.31
CA GLU A 17 -9.58 -1.78 -10.04
C GLU A 17 -9.62 -3.13 -10.77
N PHE A 18 -8.69 -3.35 -11.70
CA PHE A 18 -8.56 -4.63 -12.39
C PHE A 18 -7.72 -5.61 -11.57
N ASP A 19 -8.36 -6.65 -11.05
CA ASP A 19 -7.64 -7.76 -10.42
C ASP A 19 -7.11 -8.72 -11.48
N ARG A 20 -5.83 -8.56 -11.81
CA ARG A 20 -5.12 -9.43 -12.76
C ARG A 20 -4.97 -10.89 -12.30
N PHE A 21 -5.22 -11.19 -11.02
CA PHE A 21 -5.14 -12.54 -10.47
C PHE A 21 -6.48 -13.30 -10.50
N THR A 22 -7.58 -12.62 -10.83
CA THR A 22 -8.87 -13.28 -11.01
C THR A 22 -8.78 -14.28 -12.17
N PRO A 23 -9.21 -15.56 -11.98
CA PRO A 23 -9.20 -16.55 -13.05
C PRO A 23 -9.96 -16.05 -14.28
N VAL A 24 -9.37 -16.22 -15.46
CA VAL A 24 -9.98 -15.80 -16.73
C VAL A 24 -11.23 -16.63 -16.97
N ASN A 25 -12.40 -16.00 -16.86
CA ASN A 25 -13.65 -16.60 -17.27
C ASN A 25 -13.75 -16.53 -18.80
N TYR A 26 -13.74 -17.69 -19.46
CA TYR A 26 -14.03 -17.77 -20.89
C TYR A 26 -15.49 -17.41 -21.13
N VAL A 27 -15.74 -16.19 -21.60
CA VAL A 27 -17.09 -15.78 -22.01
C VAL A 27 -17.25 -16.07 -23.49
N LYS A 28 -18.25 -16.90 -23.82
CA LYS A 28 -18.71 -17.02 -25.21
C LYS A 28 -19.37 -15.69 -25.57
N VAL A 29 -18.68 -14.87 -26.35
CA VAL A 29 -19.21 -13.61 -26.87
C VAL A 29 -20.41 -13.93 -27.75
N ASP A 30 -21.52 -13.23 -27.54
CA ASP A 30 -22.75 -13.46 -28.31
C ASP A 30 -22.55 -12.97 -29.75
N ASN A 31 -22.89 -13.80 -30.73
CA ASN A 31 -22.70 -13.49 -32.15
C ASN A 31 -23.57 -12.29 -32.59
N ASP A 32 -24.65 -12.00 -31.85
CA ASP A 32 -25.57 -10.89 -32.09
C ASP A 32 -24.93 -9.50 -31.86
N LEU A 33 -23.85 -9.40 -31.07
CA LEU A 33 -23.14 -8.14 -30.86
C LEU A 33 -22.25 -7.75 -32.05
N ALA A 34 -21.60 -8.76 -32.66
CA ALA A 34 -20.74 -8.54 -33.82
C ALA A 34 -21.56 -8.07 -35.04
N SER A 35 -22.79 -8.56 -35.19
CA SER A 35 -23.69 -8.10 -36.25
C SER A 35 -24.27 -6.71 -35.98
N ALA A 36 -24.61 -6.38 -34.73
CA ALA A 36 -25.18 -5.08 -34.34
C ALA A 36 -24.17 -3.92 -34.40
N LEU A 37 -22.88 -4.17 -34.19
CA LEU A 37 -21.81 -3.17 -34.30
C LEU A 37 -21.32 -2.96 -35.75
N GLY A 38 -21.90 -3.66 -36.73
CA GLY A 38 -21.55 -3.49 -38.14
C GLY A 38 -20.07 -3.75 -38.42
N VAL A 39 -19.53 -4.89 -37.95
CA VAL A 39 -18.12 -5.27 -38.13
C VAL A 39 -17.76 -5.29 -39.62
N THR A 40 -17.22 -4.19 -40.12
CA THR A 40 -16.53 -4.12 -41.41
C THR A 40 -15.06 -4.47 -41.19
N THR A 41 -14.53 -5.35 -42.04
CA THR A 41 -13.14 -5.83 -41.99
C THR A 41 -12.09 -4.73 -42.18
N ASP A 42 -12.48 -3.53 -42.59
CA ASP A 42 -11.62 -2.37 -42.85
C ASP A 42 -11.70 -1.32 -41.71
N ASN A 43 -11.53 -1.74 -40.45
CA ASN A 43 -11.53 -0.81 -39.32
C ASN A 43 -10.12 -0.19 -39.13
N PRO A 44 -9.95 1.15 -39.13
CA PRO A 44 -8.63 1.81 -39.03
C PRO A 44 -7.82 1.41 -37.79
N LEU A 45 -8.46 0.95 -36.70
CA LEU A 45 -7.75 0.43 -35.53
C LEU A 45 -7.04 -0.92 -35.76
N SER A 46 -7.44 -1.68 -36.78
CA SER A 46 -6.72 -2.89 -37.21
C SER A 46 -5.43 -2.57 -37.98
N GLN A 47 -5.32 -1.34 -38.49
CA GLN A 47 -4.17 -0.81 -39.24
C GLN A 47 -3.39 0.27 -38.46
N SER A 48 -3.88 0.69 -37.28
CA SER A 48 -3.25 1.74 -36.50
C SER A 48 -1.86 1.30 -36.03
N MET A 49 -0.85 1.94 -36.59
CA MET A 49 0.57 1.70 -36.34
C MET A 49 0.99 2.49 -35.11
N ILE A 50 0.66 1.98 -33.92
CA ILE A 50 1.07 2.59 -32.65
C ILE A 50 1.50 1.47 -31.70
N ALA A 51 2.66 1.67 -31.05
CA ALA A 51 3.71 0.69 -30.83
C ALA A 51 3.26 -0.67 -30.27
N VAL A 52 3.23 -1.69 -31.14
CA VAL A 52 3.61 -3.06 -30.77
C VAL A 52 5.10 -3.17 -31.08
N THR A 53 5.97 -2.69 -30.19
CA THR A 53 7.43 -2.88 -30.38
C THR A 53 7.84 -4.24 -29.84
N ILE A 54 7.21 -5.31 -30.33
CA ILE A 54 7.77 -6.64 -30.13
C ILE A 54 8.90 -6.76 -31.14
N ARG A 55 10.12 -6.78 -30.63
CA ARG A 55 11.33 -6.98 -31.43
C ARG A 55 11.09 -8.16 -32.38
N ASP A 56 11.10 -7.86 -33.68
CA ASP A 56 11.01 -8.78 -34.80
C ASP A 56 9.66 -9.46 -35.12
N SER A 57 8.50 -8.97 -34.64
CA SER A 57 7.20 -9.45 -35.15
C SER A 57 6.31 -8.36 -35.77
N ILE A 58 6.02 -8.53 -37.06
CA ILE A 58 5.04 -7.78 -37.87
C ILE A 58 3.59 -8.19 -37.48
N GLN A 59 3.38 -8.77 -36.29
CA GLN A 59 2.10 -9.35 -35.91
C GLN A 59 1.26 -8.34 -35.13
N SER A 60 0.16 -7.89 -35.75
CA SER A 60 -0.86 -7.03 -35.14
C SER A 60 -1.77 -7.77 -34.15
N LEU A 61 -1.51 -9.04 -33.85
CA LEU A 61 -2.24 -9.90 -32.91
C LEU A 61 -1.29 -10.93 -32.32
N GLY A 62 -1.32 -11.13 -31.00
CA GLY A 62 -0.58 -12.22 -30.36
C GLY A 62 -0.86 -12.36 -28.87
N THR A 63 -0.12 -13.27 -28.24
CA THR A 63 -0.15 -13.51 -26.79
C THR A 63 1.25 -13.44 -26.21
N ILE A 64 1.35 -12.95 -24.98
CA ILE A 64 2.60 -12.80 -24.22
C ILE A 64 2.36 -13.37 -22.82
N VAL A 65 3.39 -14.00 -22.25
CA VAL A 65 3.37 -14.42 -20.85
C VAL A 65 3.87 -13.27 -19.99
N HIS A 66 3.01 -12.77 -19.10
CA HIS A 66 3.36 -11.78 -18.08
C HIS A 66 4.51 -12.30 -17.20
N PRO A 67 5.41 -11.45 -16.67
CA PRO A 67 6.48 -11.90 -15.76
C PRO A 67 6.01 -12.67 -14.52
N GLU A 68 4.75 -12.50 -14.11
CA GLU A 68 4.13 -13.26 -13.01
C GLU A 68 3.40 -14.55 -13.48
N GLY A 69 3.42 -14.86 -14.77
CA GLY A 69 2.93 -16.13 -15.36
C GLY A 69 1.56 -16.08 -16.05
N GLY A 70 0.79 -15.00 -15.91
CA GLY A 70 -0.50 -14.82 -16.58
C GLY A 70 -0.36 -14.58 -18.09
N LEU A 71 -1.39 -14.94 -18.87
CA LEU A 71 -1.42 -14.65 -20.31
C LEU A 71 -2.00 -13.25 -20.58
N ILE A 72 -1.35 -12.54 -21.49
CA ILE A 72 -1.80 -11.25 -22.03
C ILE A 72 -2.04 -11.45 -23.52
N SER A 73 -3.23 -11.14 -23.98
CA SER A 73 -3.56 -11.03 -25.40
C SER A 73 -3.47 -9.57 -25.83
N TYR A 74 -2.92 -9.32 -27.01
CA TYR A 74 -2.89 -7.99 -27.61
C TYR A 74 -3.29 -8.05 -29.08
N ARG A 75 -3.98 -7.03 -29.56
CA ARG A 75 -4.35 -6.85 -30.98
C ARG A 75 -4.31 -5.36 -31.34
N GLY A 76 -3.33 -4.93 -32.11
CA GLY A 76 -3.02 -3.52 -32.32
C GLY A 76 -2.78 -2.82 -30.98
N CYS A 77 -3.58 -1.80 -30.68
CA CYS A 77 -3.56 -1.08 -29.41
C CYS A 77 -4.45 -1.70 -28.31
N ILE A 78 -5.11 -2.83 -28.55
CA ILE A 78 -6.06 -3.44 -27.60
C ILE A 78 -5.32 -4.48 -26.77
N VAL A 79 -5.53 -4.47 -25.46
CA VAL A 79 -4.98 -5.46 -24.52
C VAL A 79 -6.06 -6.07 -23.64
N SER A 80 -5.91 -7.35 -23.31
CA SER A 80 -6.80 -8.06 -22.38
C SER A 80 -6.13 -9.31 -21.81
N THR A 81 -6.67 -9.83 -20.71
CA THR A 81 -6.38 -11.20 -20.25
C THR A 81 -7.27 -12.25 -20.93
N GLN A 82 -8.27 -11.81 -21.71
CA GLN A 82 -9.13 -12.67 -22.53
C GLN A 82 -8.55 -12.82 -23.95
N ASN A 83 -9.01 -13.82 -24.69
CA ASN A 83 -8.71 -13.93 -26.11
C ASN A 83 -9.44 -12.82 -26.88
N LEU A 84 -8.68 -12.04 -27.66
CA LEU A 84 -9.23 -10.92 -28.43
C LEU A 84 -9.91 -11.41 -29.71
N THR A 85 -11.18 -11.03 -29.87
CA THR A 85 -12.02 -11.33 -31.05
C THR A 85 -12.33 -10.05 -31.83
N ASP A 86 -12.96 -10.16 -33.01
CA ASP A 86 -13.41 -8.99 -33.78
C ASP A 86 -14.42 -8.12 -33.00
N THR A 87 -15.18 -8.72 -32.09
CA THR A 87 -16.07 -7.97 -31.17
C THR A 87 -15.30 -7.02 -30.27
N HIS A 88 -14.13 -7.42 -29.76
CA HIS A 88 -13.30 -6.54 -28.95
C HIS A 88 -12.81 -5.34 -29.77
N VAL A 89 -12.47 -5.58 -31.04
CA VAL A 89 -12.04 -4.51 -31.98
C VAL A 89 -13.18 -3.53 -32.25
N ALA A 90 -14.39 -4.02 -32.50
CA ALA A 90 -15.54 -3.17 -32.74
C ALA A 90 -15.92 -2.32 -31.50
N ILE A 91 -15.89 -2.91 -30.31
CA ILE A 91 -16.09 -2.18 -29.05
C ILE A 91 -15.00 -1.13 -28.86
N ALA A 92 -13.72 -1.48 -29.10
CA ALA A 92 -12.60 -0.55 -28.97
C ALA A 92 -12.77 0.67 -29.90
N ALA A 93 -13.20 0.46 -31.14
CA ALA A 93 -13.50 1.53 -32.09
C ALA A 93 -14.56 2.49 -31.56
N HIS A 94 -15.67 1.93 -31.06
CA HIS A 94 -16.75 2.72 -30.47
C HIS A 94 -16.32 3.51 -29.22
N ILE A 95 -15.44 2.94 -28.38
CA ILE A 95 -14.89 3.63 -27.21
C ILE A 95 -14.02 4.81 -27.66
N VAL A 96 -13.11 4.60 -28.62
CA VAL A 96 -12.19 5.63 -29.12
C VAL A 96 -12.93 6.78 -29.77
N GLU A 97 -13.98 6.52 -30.55
CA GLU A 97 -14.81 7.57 -31.16
C GLU A 97 -15.46 8.49 -30.11
N LYS A 98 -15.75 7.96 -28.92
CA LYS A 98 -16.38 8.69 -27.82
C LYS A 98 -15.40 9.29 -26.81
N CYS A 99 -14.11 9.03 -26.97
CA CYS A 99 -13.09 9.68 -26.16
C CYS A 99 -12.79 11.06 -26.77
N ASP A 100 -13.28 12.12 -26.14
CA ASP A 100 -12.89 13.48 -26.51
C ASP A 100 -11.43 13.74 -26.11
N GLY A 101 -10.65 14.37 -26.99
CA GLY A 101 -9.39 15.02 -26.61
C GLY A 101 -8.08 14.26 -26.84
N TYR A 102 -8.06 13.14 -27.57
CA TYR A 102 -6.79 12.59 -28.04
C TYR A 102 -6.31 13.32 -29.31
N ALA A 103 -5.02 13.62 -29.39
CA ALA A 103 -4.42 14.04 -30.65
C ALA A 103 -4.56 12.89 -31.67
N LYS A 104 -4.84 13.18 -32.94
CA LYS A 104 -4.99 12.14 -33.99
C LYS A 104 -3.77 11.21 -34.13
N ASP A 105 -2.62 11.62 -33.58
CA ASP A 105 -1.35 10.89 -33.53
C ASP A 105 -0.98 10.41 -32.11
N ALA A 106 -1.93 10.39 -31.17
CA ALA A 106 -1.68 10.00 -29.79
C ALA A 106 -1.42 8.50 -29.70
N GLU A 107 -0.35 8.15 -28.98
CA GLU A 107 0.00 6.77 -28.74
C GLU A 107 -0.88 6.19 -27.64
N ILE A 108 -1.86 5.37 -28.03
CA ILE A 108 -2.87 4.83 -27.12
C ILE A 108 -2.80 3.32 -26.93
N THR A 109 -3.21 2.87 -25.75
CA THR A 109 -3.56 1.47 -25.46
C THR A 109 -4.94 1.40 -24.83
N ILE A 110 -5.74 0.41 -25.20
CA ILE A 110 -7.10 0.22 -24.72
C ILE A 110 -7.20 -1.12 -24.01
N PHE A 111 -7.58 -1.10 -22.75
CA PHE A 111 -7.93 -2.32 -22.04
C PHE A 111 -9.42 -2.63 -22.22
N ILE A 112 -9.73 -3.88 -22.52
CA ILE A 112 -11.11 -4.37 -22.63
C ILE A 112 -11.23 -5.72 -21.93
N TYR A 113 -12.24 -5.87 -21.08
CA TYR A 113 -12.63 -7.14 -20.48
C TYR A 113 -14.15 -7.31 -20.53
N ILE A 114 -14.60 -8.38 -21.19
CA ILE A 114 -16.02 -8.65 -21.41
C ILE A 114 -16.50 -9.67 -20.39
N MET A 115 -17.45 -9.29 -19.55
CA MET A 115 -18.10 -10.16 -18.59
C MET A 115 -19.62 -10.17 -18.83
N SER A 116 -20.10 -11.24 -19.48
CA SER A 116 -21.50 -11.40 -19.89
C SER A 116 -21.99 -10.24 -20.77
N ARG A 117 -22.67 -9.25 -20.19
CA ARG A 117 -23.20 -8.05 -20.88
C ARG A 117 -22.51 -6.76 -20.45
N GLN A 118 -21.52 -6.84 -19.56
CA GLN A 118 -20.74 -5.70 -19.10
C GLN A 118 -19.37 -5.72 -19.76
N VAL A 119 -18.89 -4.55 -20.14
CA VAL A 119 -17.58 -4.35 -20.75
C VAL A 119 -16.79 -3.40 -19.87
N ASP A 120 -15.83 -3.94 -19.13
CA ASP A 120 -14.90 -3.15 -18.34
C ASP A 120 -13.81 -2.62 -19.27
N TYR A 121 -13.55 -1.31 -19.20
CA TYR A 121 -12.59 -0.68 -20.10
C TYR A 121 -11.90 0.54 -19.48
N TYR A 122 -10.74 0.87 -20.06
CA TYR A 122 -10.09 2.17 -19.93
C TYR A 122 -9.17 2.42 -21.12
N VAL A 123 -8.87 3.69 -21.38
CA VAL A 123 -7.95 4.11 -22.45
C VAL A 123 -6.73 4.78 -21.82
N VAL A 124 -5.55 4.48 -22.35
CA VAL A 124 -4.27 5.01 -21.90
C VAL A 124 -3.72 5.92 -22.98
N ASP A 125 -3.36 7.15 -22.65
CA ASP A 125 -2.51 8.02 -23.48
C ASP A 125 -1.07 7.92 -22.95
N HIS A 126 -0.17 7.31 -23.74
CA HIS A 126 1.21 7.12 -23.34
C HIS A 126 2.08 8.37 -23.43
N LYS A 127 1.69 9.35 -24.25
CA LYS A 127 2.41 10.62 -24.37
C LYS A 127 2.12 11.50 -23.16
N ALA A 128 0.86 11.58 -22.76
CA ALA A 128 0.43 12.33 -21.58
C ALA A 128 0.64 11.56 -20.26
N ARG A 129 0.78 10.22 -20.32
CA ARG A 129 0.79 9.30 -19.17
C ARG A 129 -0.48 9.41 -18.34
N THR A 130 -1.62 9.43 -19.02
CA THR A 130 -2.93 9.61 -18.39
C THR A 130 -3.92 8.53 -18.81
N ILE A 131 -4.82 8.18 -17.88
CA ILE A 131 -6.00 7.37 -18.17
C ILE A 131 -7.17 8.26 -18.60
N VAL A 132 -7.91 7.82 -19.61
CA VAL A 132 -9.03 8.51 -20.25
C VAL A 132 -10.22 7.55 -20.39
N TRP A 133 -11.44 8.08 -20.38
CA TRP A 133 -12.68 7.32 -20.50
C TRP A 133 -13.62 7.95 -21.52
N ALA A 134 -14.46 7.13 -22.16
CA ALA A 134 -15.42 7.59 -23.15
C ALA A 134 -16.48 8.50 -22.50
N ASP A 135 -16.90 9.54 -23.23
CA ASP A 135 -17.86 10.55 -22.78
C ASP A 135 -17.49 11.19 -21.43
N GLY A 136 -16.20 11.18 -21.05
CA GLY A 136 -15.72 11.69 -19.75
C GLY A 136 -16.22 10.91 -18.53
N GLN A 137 -16.72 9.68 -18.71
CA GLN A 137 -17.27 8.84 -17.63
C GLN A 137 -16.14 8.25 -16.76
N ALA A 138 -15.40 9.09 -16.07
CA ALA A 138 -14.40 8.64 -15.10
C ALA A 138 -15.07 7.90 -13.93
N PRO A 139 -14.45 6.85 -13.37
CA PRO A 139 -14.91 6.22 -12.14
C PRO A 139 -14.97 7.23 -10.98
N GLU A 140 -15.83 6.99 -9.99
CA GLU A 140 -15.91 7.83 -8.77
C GLU A 140 -14.55 7.98 -8.08
N SER A 141 -13.70 6.93 -8.18
CA SER A 141 -12.36 6.97 -7.64
C SER A 141 -11.54 8.13 -8.21
N PHE A 142 -11.81 8.61 -9.43
CA PHE A 142 -11.09 9.69 -10.11
C PHE A 142 -11.68 11.10 -9.91
N GLU A 143 -12.71 11.27 -9.08
CA GLU A 143 -13.18 12.61 -8.73
C GLU A 143 -12.06 13.43 -8.06
N GLY A 144 -11.77 14.62 -8.60
CA GLY A 144 -10.69 15.48 -8.10
C GLY A 144 -9.27 14.91 -8.30
N ALA A 145 -9.10 13.95 -9.22
CA ALA A 145 -7.80 13.31 -9.47
C ALA A 145 -6.71 14.33 -9.81
N THR A 146 -5.56 14.18 -9.15
CA THR A 146 -4.35 14.95 -9.46
C THR A 146 -3.60 14.31 -10.63
N ARG A 147 -2.66 15.06 -11.21
CA ARG A 147 -1.74 14.52 -12.22
C ARG A 147 -1.00 13.27 -11.72
N ALA A 148 -0.57 13.26 -10.45
CA ALA A 148 0.10 12.11 -9.85
C ALA A 148 -0.78 10.85 -9.85
N LYS A 149 -2.11 10.99 -9.72
CA LYS A 149 -3.05 9.88 -9.79
C LYS A 149 -3.17 9.29 -11.20
N HIS A 150 -3.24 10.14 -12.23
CA HIS A 150 -3.21 9.68 -13.61
C HIS A 150 -1.90 8.96 -13.94
N GLU A 151 -0.75 9.52 -13.53
CA GLU A 151 0.55 8.88 -13.73
C GLU A 151 0.67 7.56 -12.95
N HIS A 152 0.13 7.49 -11.71
CA HIS A 152 0.10 6.25 -10.94
C HIS A 152 -0.61 5.13 -11.71
N GLU A 153 -1.81 5.42 -12.20
CA GLU A 153 -2.66 4.44 -12.88
C GLU A 153 -2.09 4.07 -14.27
N TYR A 154 -1.41 5.01 -14.93
CA TYR A 154 -0.58 4.73 -16.10
C TYR A 154 0.49 3.67 -15.82
N TRP A 155 1.24 3.81 -14.72
CA TRP A 155 2.27 2.84 -14.37
C TRP A 155 1.69 1.51 -13.88
N ILE A 156 0.51 1.50 -13.24
CA ILE A 156 -0.22 0.25 -12.97
C ILE A 156 -0.61 -0.44 -14.27
N HIS A 157 -1.05 0.29 -15.30
CA HIS A 157 -1.28 -0.30 -16.62
C HIS A 157 0.00 -0.89 -17.22
N MET A 158 1.12 -0.17 -17.17
CA MET A 158 2.41 -0.67 -17.64
C MET A 158 2.89 -1.88 -16.82
N GLU A 159 2.53 -1.98 -15.55
CA GLU A 159 2.79 -3.16 -14.71
C GLU A 159 1.90 -4.34 -15.11
N ASN A 160 0.61 -4.10 -15.36
CA ASN A 160 -0.36 -5.14 -15.75
C ASN A 160 -0.12 -5.67 -17.18
N PHE A 161 0.36 -4.81 -18.09
CA PHE A 161 0.57 -5.12 -19.50
C PHE A 161 1.96 -4.66 -20.01
N PRO A 162 3.08 -5.18 -19.45
CA PRO A 162 4.45 -4.72 -19.69
C PRO A 162 5.06 -5.12 -21.05
N GLY A 163 4.26 -5.62 -21.99
CA GLY A 163 4.69 -6.24 -23.24
C GLY A 163 4.33 -5.45 -24.50
N PRO A 164 3.02 -5.16 -24.71
CA PRO A 164 2.55 -4.41 -25.87
C PRO A 164 3.28 -3.08 -26.04
N ARG A 165 3.56 -2.38 -24.93
CA ARG A 165 4.47 -1.24 -24.88
C ARG A 165 5.54 -1.43 -23.81
N PHE A 166 6.76 -1.03 -24.14
CA PHE A 166 7.88 -1.04 -23.19
C PHE A 166 8.16 0.33 -22.59
N SER A 167 8.71 0.32 -21.38
CA SER A 167 9.31 1.50 -20.75
C SER A 167 10.45 2.07 -21.60
N THR A 168 10.61 3.39 -21.59
CA THR A 168 11.66 4.07 -22.35
C THR A 168 12.97 4.16 -21.54
N PRO A 169 14.13 4.34 -22.18
CA PRO A 169 15.38 4.65 -21.48
C PRO A 169 15.26 5.90 -20.59
N GLU A 170 14.48 6.89 -21.03
CA GLU A 170 14.20 8.12 -20.28
C GLU A 170 13.42 7.82 -18.99
N ASP A 171 12.45 6.89 -19.03
CA ASP A 171 11.70 6.46 -17.84
C ASP A 171 12.59 5.82 -16.79
N LEU A 172 13.53 4.99 -17.23
CA LEU A 172 14.49 4.33 -16.35
C LEU A 172 15.48 5.33 -15.75
N CYS A 173 15.98 6.27 -16.56
CA CYS A 173 16.87 7.33 -16.10
C CYS A 173 16.18 8.18 -15.02
N LEU A 174 14.97 8.67 -15.32
CA LEU A 174 14.19 9.47 -14.38
C LEU A 174 13.85 8.69 -13.10
N LEU A 175 13.56 7.39 -13.21
CA LEU A 175 13.31 6.55 -12.03
C LEU A 175 14.53 6.52 -11.11
N LYS A 176 15.75 6.36 -11.65
CA LYS A 176 17.00 6.36 -10.88
C LYS A 176 17.23 7.72 -10.20
N ASP A 177 16.95 8.82 -10.88
CA ASP A 177 17.06 10.17 -10.33
C ASP A 177 16.08 10.39 -9.17
N VAL A 178 14.82 9.98 -9.36
CA VAL A 178 13.78 10.11 -8.33
C VAL A 178 14.09 9.24 -7.12
N LEU A 179 14.56 8.01 -7.33
CA LEU A 179 15.02 7.13 -6.25
C LEU A 179 16.16 7.78 -5.46
N SER A 180 17.17 8.33 -6.15
CA SER A 180 18.29 9.02 -5.52
C SER A 180 17.83 10.24 -4.72
N SER A 181 16.89 11.03 -5.25
CA SER A 181 16.27 12.15 -4.54
C SER A 181 15.53 11.69 -3.29
N ASN A 182 14.77 10.60 -3.36
CA ASN A 182 14.06 10.05 -2.20
C ASN A 182 15.03 9.53 -1.13
N ALA A 183 16.17 8.95 -1.52
CA ALA A 183 17.20 8.54 -0.57
C ALA A 183 17.81 9.76 0.14
N ASN A 184 18.08 10.83 -0.60
CA ASN A 184 18.57 12.09 -0.01
C ASN A 184 17.56 12.68 0.97
N ASP A 185 16.27 12.72 0.61
CA ASP A 185 15.20 13.18 1.50
C ASP A 185 15.13 12.32 2.77
N ALA A 186 15.16 11.00 2.65
CA ALA A 186 15.14 10.08 3.79
C ALA A 186 16.38 10.19 4.70
N LEU A 187 17.54 10.56 4.16
CA LEU A 187 18.77 10.80 4.94
C LEU A 187 18.79 12.15 5.64
N THR A 188 18.15 13.16 5.06
CA THR A 188 18.24 14.55 5.50
C THR A 188 17.02 15.01 6.31
N SER A 189 15.90 14.28 6.22
CA SER A 189 14.64 14.60 6.89
C SER A 189 14.09 13.40 7.68
N GLU A 190 13.91 13.56 9.00
CA GLU A 190 13.16 12.57 9.80
C GLU A 190 11.70 12.45 9.33
N GLY A 191 11.19 13.50 8.70
CA GLY A 191 9.82 13.62 8.19
C GLY A 191 9.59 13.10 6.78
N SER A 192 10.59 12.47 6.16
CA SER A 192 10.54 12.05 4.75
C SER A 192 9.27 11.27 4.39
N THR A 193 8.70 11.59 3.23
CA THR A 193 7.56 10.88 2.64
C THR A 193 8.01 9.76 1.69
N SER A 194 9.30 9.41 1.68
CA SER A 194 9.82 8.32 0.85
C SER A 194 9.08 7.01 1.16
N PRO A 195 8.62 6.26 0.13
CA PRO A 195 7.95 4.97 0.34
C PRO A 195 8.90 3.85 0.79
N MET A 196 10.22 4.07 0.70
CA MET A 196 11.26 3.06 0.90
C MET A 196 12.40 3.62 1.74
N SER A 197 13.09 2.74 2.48
CA SER A 197 14.32 3.11 3.18
C SER A 197 15.51 3.26 2.25
N VAL A 198 16.52 3.98 2.71
CA VAL A 198 17.77 4.20 1.97
C VAL A 198 18.42 2.88 1.52
N PRO A 199 18.52 1.82 2.35
CA PRO A 199 19.08 0.54 1.90
C PRO A 199 18.23 -0.13 0.81
N GLN A 200 16.90 -0.03 0.88
CA GLN A 200 16.02 -0.57 -0.16
C GLN A 200 16.21 0.19 -1.48
N ILE A 201 16.29 1.52 -1.41
CA ILE A 201 16.53 2.36 -2.59
C ILE A 201 17.89 2.01 -3.23
N GLN A 202 18.94 1.86 -2.43
CA GLN A 202 20.26 1.46 -2.93
C GLN A 202 20.22 0.10 -3.62
N ALA A 203 19.55 -0.90 -3.02
CA ALA A 203 19.38 -2.21 -3.64
C ALA A 203 18.62 -2.12 -4.98
N HIS A 204 17.54 -1.32 -5.05
CA HIS A 204 16.82 -1.10 -6.29
C HIS A 204 17.68 -0.41 -7.36
N LEU A 205 18.45 0.62 -6.99
CA LEU A 205 19.38 1.28 -7.91
C LEU A 205 20.38 0.28 -8.50
N THR A 206 20.99 -0.58 -7.68
CA THR A 206 21.88 -1.66 -8.15
C THR A 206 21.16 -2.60 -9.12
N PHE A 207 19.93 -3.02 -8.83
CA PHE A 207 19.18 -3.88 -9.76
C PHE A 207 18.90 -3.19 -11.10
N LEU A 208 18.59 -1.90 -11.08
CA LEU A 208 18.31 -1.10 -12.28
C LEU A 208 19.57 -0.85 -13.14
N GLU A 209 20.79 -1.11 -12.66
CA GLU A 209 22.01 -1.06 -13.48
C GLU A 209 22.06 -2.19 -14.51
N SER A 210 21.43 -3.32 -14.22
CA SER A 210 21.33 -4.45 -15.16
C SER A 210 20.48 -4.12 -16.40
N PHE A 211 19.62 -3.11 -16.32
CA PHE A 211 18.79 -2.61 -17.41
C PHE A 211 19.55 -1.53 -18.19
N SER A 212 20.56 -1.91 -18.95
CA SER A 212 21.33 -0.99 -19.82
C SER A 212 21.21 -1.32 -21.31
N GLY A 213 20.35 -2.30 -21.65
CA GLY A 213 20.07 -2.73 -23.02
C GLY A 213 18.71 -2.27 -23.56
N ALA A 214 18.25 -2.92 -24.63
CA ALA A 214 16.93 -2.67 -25.18
C ALA A 214 15.83 -3.08 -24.21
N SER A 215 14.83 -2.21 -24.03
CA SER A 215 13.71 -2.45 -23.11
C SER A 215 12.98 -3.73 -23.46
N GLY A 216 12.79 -4.58 -22.44
CA GLY A 216 12.03 -5.82 -22.54
C GLY A 216 10.89 -5.86 -21.53
N ILE A 217 10.13 -6.96 -21.57
CA ILE A 217 8.95 -7.14 -20.70
C ILE A 217 9.31 -7.11 -19.20
N HIS A 218 10.38 -7.81 -18.80
CA HIS A 218 10.80 -7.87 -17.39
C HIS A 218 11.31 -6.51 -16.89
N GLN A 219 12.02 -5.76 -17.74
CA GLN A 219 12.46 -4.40 -17.41
C GLN A 219 11.25 -3.48 -17.23
N THR A 220 10.31 -3.51 -18.17
CA THR A 220 9.10 -2.67 -18.11
C THR A 220 8.27 -2.98 -16.88
N TYR A 221 8.07 -4.26 -16.57
CA TYR A 221 7.41 -4.70 -15.34
C TYR A 221 8.11 -4.17 -14.08
N ALA A 222 9.43 -4.34 -13.98
CA ALA A 222 10.20 -3.90 -12.82
C ALA A 222 10.18 -2.37 -12.66
N VAL A 223 10.35 -1.63 -13.75
CA VAL A 223 10.29 -0.16 -13.79
C VAL A 223 8.90 0.34 -13.40
N ALA A 224 7.85 -0.26 -13.96
CA ALA A 224 6.47 0.10 -13.68
C ALA A 224 6.10 -0.14 -12.21
N ARG A 225 6.54 -1.26 -11.64
CA ARG A 225 6.30 -1.60 -10.23
C ARG A 225 7.01 -0.67 -9.25
N LEU A 226 8.18 -0.14 -9.61
CA LEU A 226 8.86 0.87 -8.78
C LEU A 226 8.21 2.25 -8.92
N TRP A 227 7.81 2.63 -10.13
CA TRP A 227 7.06 3.86 -10.36
C TRP A 227 5.71 3.86 -9.64
N SER A 228 4.98 2.75 -9.66
CA SER A 228 3.69 2.63 -8.96
C SER A 228 3.86 2.87 -7.46
N LEU A 229 4.86 2.28 -6.81
CA LEU A 229 5.18 2.53 -5.40
C LEU A 229 5.49 4.02 -5.10
N ILE A 230 6.30 4.66 -5.94
CA ILE A 230 6.66 6.08 -5.78
C ILE A 230 5.43 6.96 -5.96
N LEU A 231 4.64 6.72 -7.00
CA LEU A 231 3.48 7.53 -7.33
C LEU A 231 2.33 7.31 -6.35
N GLN A 232 2.18 6.11 -5.80
CA GLN A 232 1.23 5.86 -4.72
C GLN A 232 1.55 6.75 -3.50
N SER A 233 2.83 6.84 -3.10
CA SER A 233 3.23 7.78 -2.04
C SER A 233 2.94 9.24 -2.41
N ARG A 234 3.20 9.64 -3.66
CA ARG A 234 2.90 10.99 -4.14
C ARG A 234 1.40 11.30 -4.13
N VAL A 235 0.55 10.35 -4.49
CA VAL A 235 -0.92 10.48 -4.45
C VAL A 235 -1.38 10.66 -3.00
N ILE A 236 -0.92 9.80 -2.09
CA ILE A 236 -1.25 9.86 -0.66
C ILE A 236 -0.82 11.20 -0.02
N ASN A 237 0.33 11.73 -0.46
CA ASN A 237 0.88 12.99 0.04
C ASN A 237 0.48 14.21 -0.82
N LYS A 238 -0.52 14.08 -1.71
CA LYS A 238 -1.07 15.17 -2.53
C LYS A 238 0.00 15.96 -3.31
N TYR A 239 1.02 15.26 -3.79
CA TYR A 239 2.18 15.85 -4.46
C TYR A 239 1.76 16.75 -5.64
N GLY A 240 2.40 17.93 -5.74
CA GLY A 240 2.12 18.89 -6.81
C GLY A 240 0.85 19.71 -6.64
N THR A 241 0.20 19.67 -5.47
CA THR A 241 -0.97 20.50 -5.14
C THR A 241 -0.66 21.50 -4.02
N PRO A 242 -1.48 22.54 -3.82
CA PRO A 242 -1.35 23.45 -2.67
C PRO A 242 -1.48 22.75 -1.30
N GLU A 243 -2.08 21.56 -1.27
CA GLU A 243 -2.27 20.74 -0.07
C GLU A 243 -1.21 19.64 0.09
N ALA A 244 -0.09 19.74 -0.64
CA ALA A 244 0.97 18.75 -0.60
C ALA A 244 1.56 18.59 0.81
N ARG A 245 1.66 17.34 1.29
CA ARG A 245 2.36 17.02 2.53
C ARG A 245 3.86 16.90 2.25
N LEU A 246 4.63 17.86 2.76
CA LEU A 246 6.09 17.90 2.61
C LEU A 246 6.84 17.19 3.75
N ASP A 247 6.17 16.96 4.88
CA ASP A 247 6.70 16.25 6.03
C ASP A 247 5.58 15.41 6.63
N ARG A 248 5.85 14.12 6.86
CA ARG A 248 4.88 13.16 7.42
C ARG A 248 4.41 13.54 8.83
N PHE A 249 5.18 14.31 9.58
CA PHE A 249 4.86 14.76 10.93
C PHE A 249 4.16 16.12 10.96
N ILE A 250 4.14 16.88 9.86
CA ILE A 250 3.28 18.05 9.72
C ILE A 250 1.84 17.53 9.53
N SER A 251 1.25 17.15 10.65
CA SER A 251 -0.15 16.81 10.78
C SER A 251 -0.94 18.11 10.92
N ILE A 252 -2.17 18.13 10.40
CA ILE A 252 -3.15 19.21 10.59
C ILE A 252 -3.58 19.29 12.09
N THR A 253 -3.21 18.28 12.88
CA THR A 253 -3.48 18.11 14.32
C THR A 253 -2.20 17.96 15.16
N GLU A 254 -2.26 18.20 16.48
CA GLU A 254 -1.10 18.10 17.37
C GLU A 254 -0.43 16.71 17.35
N ASN A 255 0.89 16.64 17.14
CA ASN A 255 1.66 15.38 17.14
C ASN A 255 2.93 15.49 18.03
N PRO A 256 3.10 14.63 19.06
CA PRO A 256 2.15 13.63 19.53
C PRO A 256 0.98 14.27 20.30
N PRO A 257 -0.24 13.71 20.21
CA PRO A 257 -1.37 14.20 20.98
C PRO A 257 -1.12 14.03 22.48
N ALA A 258 -1.64 14.93 23.31
CA ALA A 258 -1.70 14.72 24.75
C ALA A 258 -2.79 13.70 25.11
N PHE A 259 -2.60 12.96 26.20
CA PHE A 259 -3.68 12.11 26.72
C PHE A 259 -4.88 12.98 27.15
N ALA A 260 -6.08 12.57 26.74
CA ALA A 260 -7.34 13.27 27.00
C ALA A 260 -8.36 12.35 27.69
N GLY A 261 -9.41 12.94 28.26
CA GLY A 261 -10.51 12.22 28.88
C GLY A 261 -10.06 11.20 29.95
N ALA A 262 -10.62 10.00 29.88
CA ALA A 262 -10.34 8.91 30.83
C ALA A 262 -8.90 8.38 30.75
N TYR A 263 -8.18 8.56 29.64
CA TYR A 263 -6.82 8.06 29.49
C TYR A 263 -5.78 8.92 30.20
N ALA A 264 -6.03 10.22 30.39
CA ALA A 264 -5.14 11.13 31.11
C ALA A 264 -4.85 10.71 32.58
N PRO A 265 -5.84 10.34 33.42
CA PRO A 265 -5.56 9.81 34.76
C PRO A 265 -4.93 8.41 34.72
N ILE A 266 -5.32 7.54 33.78
CA ILE A 266 -4.72 6.19 33.65
C ILE A 266 -3.23 6.31 33.31
N ALA A 267 -2.86 7.19 32.37
CA ALA A 267 -1.47 7.42 32.00
C ALA A 267 -0.62 7.93 33.19
N ARG A 268 -1.23 8.70 34.10
CA ARG A 268 -0.58 9.13 35.35
C ARG A 268 -0.37 7.96 36.31
N LEU A 269 -1.36 7.09 36.47
CA LEU A 269 -1.25 5.87 37.30
C LEU A 269 -0.18 4.89 36.77
N MET A 270 0.05 4.92 35.45
CA MET A 270 1.07 4.12 34.77
C MET A 270 2.44 4.82 34.72
N PHE A 271 2.74 5.72 35.66
CA PHE A 271 4.03 6.40 35.78
C PHE A 271 4.49 7.13 34.50
N LYS A 272 3.55 7.62 33.69
CA LYS A 272 3.79 8.23 32.37
C LYS A 272 4.43 7.30 31.33
N CYS A 273 4.64 6.01 31.58
CA CYS A 273 5.09 5.02 30.58
C CYS A 273 4.31 5.11 29.25
N PRO A 274 2.97 5.31 29.25
CA PRO A 274 2.20 5.40 28.01
C PRO A 274 2.57 6.57 27.09
N HIS A 275 3.25 7.62 27.56
CA HIS A 275 3.59 8.78 26.72
C HIS A 275 4.60 8.41 25.63
N ALA A 276 5.58 7.58 25.96
CA ALA A 276 6.55 7.09 24.97
C ALA A 276 5.88 6.18 23.93
N HIS A 277 4.87 5.42 24.34
CA HIS A 277 4.05 4.59 23.45
C HIS A 277 3.13 5.43 22.57
N LEU A 278 2.57 6.52 23.11
CA LEU A 278 1.72 7.44 22.36
C LEU A 278 2.51 8.17 21.27
N GLY A 279 3.73 8.63 21.59
CA GLY A 279 4.66 9.18 20.61
C GLY A 279 5.01 8.17 19.50
N ARG A 280 5.24 6.90 19.85
CA ARG A 280 5.51 5.84 18.87
C ARG A 280 4.29 5.53 17.99
N CYS A 281 3.10 5.42 18.57
CA CYS A 281 1.87 5.15 17.83
C CYS A 281 1.56 6.29 16.86
N SER A 282 1.64 7.55 17.31
CA SER A 282 1.38 8.73 16.48
C SER A 282 2.39 8.92 15.35
N LYS A 283 3.66 8.56 15.55
CA LYS A 283 4.66 8.54 14.46
C LYS A 283 4.38 7.43 13.43
N ALA A 284 3.99 6.24 13.89
CA ALA A 284 3.70 5.10 13.01
C ALA A 284 2.36 5.21 12.27
N TRP A 285 1.43 6.00 12.81
CA TRP A 285 0.07 6.22 12.30
C TRP A 285 -0.24 7.70 12.08
N ALA A 286 0.71 8.44 11.53
CA ALA A 286 0.56 9.87 11.29
C ALA A 286 -0.50 10.12 10.21
N ASP A 287 -1.52 10.94 10.53
CA ASP A 287 -2.65 11.26 9.64
C ASP A 287 -3.34 10.02 9.01
N ARG A 288 -3.38 8.90 9.73
CA ARG A 288 -3.91 7.61 9.25
C ARG A 288 -3.21 7.05 8.02
N ILE A 289 -1.93 7.40 7.85
CA ILE A 289 -1.06 6.87 6.81
C ILE A 289 0.03 6.05 7.49
N ALA A 290 0.07 4.76 7.17
CA ALA A 290 1.16 3.90 7.59
C ALA A 290 2.30 3.90 6.58
N TYR A 291 3.52 3.96 7.09
CA TYR A 291 4.74 3.73 6.34
C TYR A 291 5.36 2.41 6.78
N THR A 292 5.79 1.59 5.82
CA THR A 292 6.38 0.27 6.08
C THR A 292 7.54 0.33 7.07
N GLU A 293 8.43 1.32 6.93
CA GLU A 293 9.61 1.45 7.78
C GLU A 293 9.25 1.90 9.21
N GLU A 294 8.31 2.84 9.36
CA GLU A 294 7.84 3.25 10.68
C GLU A 294 7.08 2.15 11.39
N TRP A 295 6.33 1.33 10.65
CA TRP A 295 5.69 0.13 11.19
C TRP A 295 6.72 -0.88 11.71
N ARG A 296 7.75 -1.19 10.91
CA ARG A 296 8.84 -2.09 11.34
C ARG A 296 9.59 -1.54 12.56
N LYS A 297 9.85 -0.24 12.58
CA LYS A 297 10.48 0.45 13.71
C LYS A 297 9.61 0.41 14.96
N PHE A 298 8.31 0.66 14.83
CA PHE A 298 7.33 0.54 15.91
C PHE A 298 7.33 -0.87 16.51
N LYS A 299 7.18 -1.90 15.68
CA LYS A 299 7.20 -3.31 16.11
C LYS A 299 8.50 -3.66 16.82
N SER A 300 9.63 -3.50 16.13
CA SER A 300 10.95 -3.90 16.68
C SER A 300 11.27 -3.21 18.01
N THR A 301 10.94 -1.93 18.16
CA THR A 301 11.15 -1.18 19.41
C THR A 301 10.28 -1.73 20.54
N ASN A 302 8.99 -1.98 20.27
CA ASN A 302 8.07 -2.53 21.26
C ASN A 302 8.43 -3.97 21.64
N GLU A 303 8.77 -4.81 20.67
CA GLU A 303 9.18 -6.19 20.90
C GLU A 303 10.45 -6.27 21.76
N GLN A 304 11.45 -5.43 21.50
CA GLN A 304 12.66 -5.36 22.32
C GLN A 304 12.32 -4.96 23.76
N GLU A 305 11.42 -3.99 23.91
CA GLU A 305 10.98 -3.49 25.21
C GLU A 305 10.20 -4.55 26.01
N TRP A 306 9.30 -5.29 25.35
CA TRP A 306 8.54 -6.37 25.98
C TRP A 306 9.44 -7.54 26.35
N LYS A 307 10.40 -7.94 25.50
CA LYS A 307 11.41 -8.95 25.85
C LYS A 307 12.20 -8.56 27.10
N ARG A 308 12.64 -7.29 27.19
CA ARG A 308 13.32 -6.78 28.38
C ARG A 308 12.40 -6.80 29.61
N THR A 309 11.14 -6.42 29.43
CA THR A 309 10.14 -6.41 30.51
C THR A 309 9.89 -7.81 31.05
N ILE A 310 9.74 -8.82 30.18
CA ILE A 310 9.62 -10.25 30.54
C ILE A 310 10.81 -10.70 31.40
N ALA A 311 12.04 -10.35 30.98
CA ALA A 311 13.23 -10.74 31.74
C ALA A 311 13.24 -10.13 33.16
N LEU A 312 12.95 -8.83 33.27
CA LEU A 312 12.92 -8.13 34.56
C LEU A 312 11.77 -8.60 35.45
N SER A 313 10.59 -8.83 34.90
CA SER A 313 9.44 -9.33 35.66
C SER A 313 9.69 -10.74 36.17
N CYS A 314 10.33 -11.62 35.39
CA CYS A 314 10.74 -12.95 35.85
C CYS A 314 11.75 -12.90 37.01
N VAL A 315 12.75 -12.01 36.94
CA VAL A 315 13.68 -11.78 38.07
C VAL A 315 12.92 -11.35 39.32
N LEU A 316 11.95 -10.45 39.17
CA LEU A 316 11.16 -9.95 40.28
C LEU A 316 10.19 -11.00 40.86
N VAL A 317 9.64 -11.88 40.03
CA VAL A 317 8.89 -13.08 40.47
C VAL A 317 9.78 -13.94 41.35
N ILE A 318 10.99 -14.29 40.89
CA ILE A 318 11.93 -15.14 41.64
C ILE A 318 12.32 -14.46 42.96
N ALA A 319 12.68 -13.18 42.93
CA ALA A 319 13.04 -12.41 44.12
C ALA A 319 11.90 -12.36 45.14
N THR A 320 10.66 -12.14 44.68
CA THR A 320 9.47 -12.09 45.54
C THR A 320 9.18 -13.46 46.16
N LEU A 321 9.32 -14.56 45.40
CA LEU A 321 9.14 -15.91 45.92
C LEU A 321 10.20 -16.27 46.97
N LEU A 322 11.47 -15.88 46.77
CA LEU A 322 12.53 -16.09 47.74
C LEU A 322 12.29 -15.29 49.03
N ALA A 323 11.95 -14.00 48.90
CA ALA A 323 11.63 -13.14 50.04
C ALA A 323 10.43 -13.67 50.85
N ASN A 324 9.42 -14.25 50.19
CA ASN A 324 8.26 -14.84 50.85
C ASN A 324 8.59 -16.07 51.71
N LYS A 325 9.62 -16.85 51.35
CA LYS A 325 10.03 -18.02 52.14
C LYS A 325 10.62 -17.64 53.51
N GLN A 326 11.10 -16.41 53.67
CA GLN A 326 11.85 -15.97 54.86
C GLN A 326 10.99 -15.27 55.92
N ARG A 327 9.64 -15.18 55.78
CA ARG A 327 8.82 -14.24 56.59
C ARG A 327 7.64 -14.83 57.37
N SER A 328 7.37 -14.24 58.55
CA SER A 328 6.25 -14.53 59.44
C SER A 328 5.08 -13.53 59.30
N CYS A 329 3.95 -14.06 58.85
CA CYS A 329 2.54 -13.59 58.83
C CYS A 329 2.13 -12.14 58.45
N LEU A 330 2.75 -11.05 58.93
CA LEU A 330 2.10 -9.71 58.90
C LEU A 330 2.26 -8.93 57.57
N PHE A 331 3.18 -9.30 56.68
CA PHE A 331 3.45 -8.55 55.41
C PHE A 331 3.20 -9.35 54.12
N LYS A 332 2.21 -10.25 54.13
CA LYS A 332 1.87 -11.08 52.96
C LYS A 332 1.15 -10.31 51.84
N ILE A 333 0.39 -9.26 52.16
CA ILE A 333 -0.42 -8.54 51.14
C ILE A 333 0.46 -7.82 50.12
N PRO A 334 1.48 -7.00 50.51
CA PRO A 334 2.37 -6.36 49.55
C PRO A 334 3.17 -7.37 48.71
N SER A 335 3.56 -8.51 49.30
CA SER A 335 4.33 -9.50 48.57
C SER A 335 3.49 -10.31 47.58
N HIS A 336 2.25 -10.67 47.91
CA HIS A 336 1.34 -11.33 46.97
C HIS A 336 0.91 -10.38 45.83
N THR A 337 0.69 -9.09 46.13
CA THR A 337 0.40 -8.08 45.10
C THR A 337 1.60 -7.84 44.19
N ALA A 338 2.82 -7.79 44.72
CA ALA A 338 4.05 -7.76 43.92
C ALA A 338 4.14 -8.97 42.98
N LEU A 339 3.90 -10.18 43.49
CA LEU A 339 3.94 -11.40 42.68
C LEU A 339 2.89 -11.38 41.56
N LEU A 340 1.64 -11.03 41.88
CA LEU A 340 0.54 -11.00 40.90
C LEU A 340 0.80 -9.97 39.80
N THR A 341 1.27 -8.78 40.17
CA THR A 341 1.61 -7.73 39.19
C THR A 341 2.82 -8.09 38.33
N ALA A 342 3.83 -8.79 38.87
CA ALA A 342 4.95 -9.30 38.06
C ALA A 342 4.49 -10.38 37.07
N LEU A 343 3.65 -11.32 37.49
CA LEU A 343 3.07 -12.34 36.60
C LEU A 343 2.20 -11.71 35.53
N GLY A 344 1.38 -10.72 35.88
CA GLY A 344 0.58 -9.95 34.93
C GLY A 344 1.45 -9.18 33.93
N SER A 345 2.56 -8.61 34.38
CA SER A 345 3.56 -7.96 33.52
C SER A 345 4.16 -8.95 32.52
N THR A 346 4.60 -10.13 32.98
CA THR A 346 5.13 -11.19 32.10
C THR A 346 4.09 -11.65 31.09
N ALA A 347 2.87 -11.96 31.54
CA ALA A 347 1.80 -12.47 30.68
C ALA A 347 1.40 -11.44 29.62
N SER A 348 1.18 -10.18 30.00
CA SER A 348 0.82 -9.11 29.07
C SER A 348 1.94 -8.81 28.07
N ALA A 349 3.21 -8.76 28.50
CA ALA A 349 4.34 -8.60 27.58
C ALA A 349 4.46 -9.76 26.60
N TYR A 350 4.22 -11.00 27.06
CA TYR A 350 4.25 -12.18 26.21
C TYR A 350 3.13 -12.14 25.16
N CYS A 351 1.89 -11.84 25.55
CA CYS A 351 0.77 -11.74 24.62
C CYS A 351 1.00 -10.68 23.55
N LEU A 352 1.50 -9.49 23.93
CA LEU A 352 1.81 -8.42 22.98
C LEU A 352 2.97 -8.79 22.05
N LEU A 353 3.99 -9.47 22.57
CA LEU A 353 5.11 -9.95 21.77
C LEU A 353 4.66 -11.00 20.75
N ASP A 354 3.85 -11.97 21.18
CA ASP A 354 3.31 -13.02 20.32
C ASP A 354 2.41 -12.42 19.22
N GLU A 355 1.51 -11.51 19.58
CA GLU A 355 0.67 -10.77 18.62
C GLU A 355 1.54 -10.03 17.60
N SER A 356 2.52 -9.26 18.05
CA SER A 356 3.41 -8.50 17.14
C SER A 356 4.19 -9.40 16.19
N GLN A 357 4.69 -10.55 16.67
CA GLN A 357 5.42 -11.50 15.83
C GLN A 357 4.55 -12.13 14.75
N ASN A 358 3.25 -12.28 15.02
CA ASN A 358 2.27 -12.82 14.07
C ASN A 358 1.74 -11.78 13.07
N LEU A 359 1.99 -10.48 13.29
CA LEU A 359 1.63 -9.43 12.33
C LEU A 359 2.63 -9.36 11.18
N GLY A 360 2.14 -9.02 9.98
CA GLY A 360 3.00 -8.73 8.83
C GLY A 360 3.89 -7.49 9.03
N GLY A 361 4.76 -7.25 8.05
CA GLY A 361 5.81 -6.22 8.11
C GLY A 361 5.62 -5.06 7.13
N HIS A 362 4.43 -4.90 6.55
CA HIS A 362 4.14 -3.92 5.49
C HIS A 362 3.14 -2.84 5.95
N ALA A 363 3.09 -1.72 5.22
CA ALA A 363 2.17 -0.62 5.49
C ALA A 363 0.68 -1.04 5.50
N ALA A 364 0.31 -2.05 4.71
CA ALA A 364 -1.04 -2.60 4.71
C ALA A 364 -1.39 -3.24 6.07
N ASP A 365 -0.48 -4.06 6.62
CA ASP A 365 -0.66 -4.70 7.93
C ASP A 365 -0.79 -3.66 9.05
N ALA A 366 0.05 -2.62 8.98
CA ALA A 366 -0.01 -1.49 9.90
C ALA A 366 -1.34 -0.76 9.82
N SER A 367 -1.83 -0.52 8.60
CA SER A 367 -3.11 0.17 8.38
C SER A 367 -4.26 -0.61 8.99
N THR A 368 -4.32 -1.92 8.75
CA THR A 368 -5.30 -2.80 9.38
C THR A 368 -5.18 -2.76 10.90
N TYR A 369 -3.95 -2.92 11.44
CA TYR A 369 -3.70 -2.95 12.87
C TYR A 369 -4.18 -1.68 13.59
N PHE A 370 -3.84 -0.49 13.06
CA PHE A 370 -4.23 0.78 13.65
C PHE A 370 -5.70 1.10 13.42
N GLN A 371 -6.27 0.85 12.24
CA GLN A 371 -7.69 1.13 11.97
C GLN A 371 -8.62 0.32 12.88
N GLU A 372 -8.28 -0.93 13.19
CA GLU A 372 -9.06 -1.77 14.11
C GLU A 372 -8.99 -1.28 15.58
N ARG A 373 -7.93 -0.56 15.94
CA ARG A 373 -7.61 -0.20 17.34
C ARG A 373 -7.73 1.29 17.64
N GLU A 374 -7.81 2.14 16.61
CA GLU A 374 -8.03 3.57 16.72
C GLU A 374 -9.47 3.84 17.18
N GLU A 375 -9.63 4.70 18.18
CA GLU A 375 -10.94 5.17 18.61
C GLU A 375 -11.27 6.53 17.97
N ILE A 376 -12.53 6.72 17.57
CA ILE A 376 -12.96 7.96 16.89
C ILE A 376 -12.63 9.22 17.71
N LEU A 377 -12.82 9.17 19.04
CA LEU A 377 -12.64 10.32 19.93
C LEU A 377 -11.23 10.45 20.50
N TYR A 378 -10.52 9.33 20.69
CA TYR A 378 -9.25 9.30 21.42
C TYR A 378 -8.07 8.84 20.55
N GLY A 379 -8.29 8.57 19.28
CA GLY A 379 -7.29 8.12 18.33
C GLY A 379 -6.54 6.88 18.84
N VAL A 380 -5.21 6.98 18.86
CA VAL A 380 -4.31 5.90 19.28
C VAL A 380 -3.98 5.89 20.79
N GLN A 381 -4.67 6.68 21.61
CA GLN A 381 -4.38 6.77 23.06
C GLN A 381 -4.60 5.44 23.78
N LYS A 382 -5.70 4.74 23.51
CA LYS A 382 -5.96 3.42 24.08
C LYS A 382 -4.86 2.42 23.73
N LEU A 383 -4.41 2.44 22.48
CA LEU A 383 -3.35 1.57 22.00
C LEU A 383 -2.04 1.85 22.76
N ALA A 384 -1.72 3.12 23.00
CA ALA A 384 -0.57 3.51 23.80
C ALA A 384 -0.65 3.02 25.25
N ILE A 385 -1.86 3.03 25.85
CA ILE A 385 -2.11 2.48 27.18
C ILE A 385 -1.85 0.97 27.18
N ILE A 386 -2.45 0.23 26.23
CA ILE A 386 -2.30 -1.23 26.12
C ILE A 386 -0.82 -1.62 26.00
N ASN A 387 -0.07 -0.98 25.10
CA ASN A 387 1.35 -1.27 24.87
C ASN A 387 2.24 -0.95 26.10
N ALA A 388 1.78 -0.07 26.99
CA ALA A 388 2.48 0.31 28.21
C ALA A 388 2.10 -0.53 29.45
N VAL A 389 1.05 -1.37 29.38
CA VAL A 389 0.58 -2.20 30.50
C VAL A 389 1.71 -3.03 31.12
N PRO A 390 2.54 -3.75 30.34
CA PRO A 390 3.55 -4.61 30.94
C PRO A 390 4.57 -3.83 31.79
N GLN A 391 5.00 -2.66 31.33
CA GLN A 391 5.93 -1.82 32.07
C GLN A 391 5.31 -1.23 33.33
N ALA A 392 4.08 -0.73 33.24
CA ALA A 392 3.39 -0.18 34.39
C ALA A 392 3.21 -1.23 35.49
N LEU A 393 2.82 -2.46 35.12
CA LEU A 393 2.70 -3.58 36.05
C LEU A 393 4.05 -3.97 36.66
N LEU A 394 5.15 -3.93 35.89
CA LEU A 394 6.49 -4.15 36.41
C LEU A 394 6.88 -3.10 37.47
N PHE A 395 6.60 -1.81 37.21
CA PHE A 395 6.87 -0.75 38.18
C PHE A 395 6.06 -0.90 39.46
N TRP A 396 4.76 -1.20 39.34
CA TRP A 396 3.92 -1.49 40.50
C TRP A 396 4.43 -2.69 41.29
N SER A 397 4.82 -3.76 40.61
CA SER A 397 5.41 -4.93 41.24
C SER A 397 6.67 -4.58 42.02
N PHE A 398 7.56 -3.77 41.43
CA PHE A 398 8.79 -3.34 42.08
C PHE A 398 8.50 -2.50 43.33
N LEU A 399 7.55 -1.57 43.25
CA LEU A 399 7.15 -0.76 44.41
C LEU A 399 6.60 -1.63 45.54
N PHE A 400 5.70 -2.56 45.24
CA PHE A 400 5.14 -3.47 46.25
C PHE A 400 6.20 -4.42 46.81
N PHE A 401 7.16 -4.86 46.00
CA PHE A 401 8.31 -5.63 46.47
C PHE A 401 9.19 -4.82 47.43
N LEU A 402 9.47 -3.55 47.12
CA LEU A 402 10.21 -2.68 48.04
C LEU A 402 9.45 -2.43 49.34
N LEU A 403 8.16 -2.12 49.28
CA LEU A 403 7.32 -1.98 50.48
C LEU A 403 7.34 -3.25 51.31
N SER A 404 7.24 -4.40 50.63
CA SER A 404 7.40 -5.70 51.26
C SER A 404 8.76 -5.79 51.96
N VAL A 405 9.87 -5.44 51.33
CA VAL A 405 11.24 -5.56 51.90
C VAL A 405 11.58 -4.51 52.97
N PHE A 406 11.10 -3.28 52.87
CA PHE A 406 11.47 -2.21 53.81
C PHE A 406 10.62 -2.18 55.08
N PHE A 407 9.38 -2.62 55.01
CA PHE A 407 8.54 -2.80 56.20
C PHE A 407 8.77 -4.20 56.84
N LEU A 408 10.00 -4.74 56.74
CA LEU A 408 10.42 -6.01 57.34
C LEU A 408 10.46 -5.92 58.88
#